data_AF-A0A8S2FJE7-F1
#
_entry.id   AF-A0A8S2FJE7-F1
#
_cell.length_a   1.000
_cell.length_b   1.000
_cell.length_c   1.000
_cell.angle_alpha   90.00
_cell.angle_beta   90.00
_cell.angle_gamma   90.00
#
_symmetry.space_group_name_H-M   'P 1'
#
loop_
_entity.id
_entity.type
_entity.pdbx_description
1 polymer ?
#
loop_
_entity_poly.entity_id
_entity_poly.type
_entity_poly.pdbx_seq_one_letter_code
_entity_poly.pdbx_strand_id
1 'polypeptide(L)'
;MSFRRKTPNTTPPTMNNNMNERVKQSAVAAMRSCIDTLSETASITQSSVLPHDVSSSDTEDDHAYACQDVSSLTSAHKNAIRFMRKAKYFVARRKFREALRPYDVTDVIEQYSTGNVDMLARMKYLQLRLDKVLGSSKTADSYESGLSLASRIVKIERQVEGLDVKVDKLCQLANNVLENRPRHSSSREK
;
A
#
# COMPACT_ATOMS: atom_id res chain seq x y z
N MET A 1 69.00 23.56 -39.41
CA MET A 1 68.30 24.07 -38.21
C MET A 1 66.81 23.86 -38.42
N SER A 2 66.20 22.80 -37.88
CA SER A 2 65.43 22.78 -36.61
C SER A 2 64.34 23.89 -36.59
N PHE A 3 63.04 23.65 -36.39
CA PHE A 3 62.42 22.83 -35.35
C PHE A 3 61.02 22.35 -35.76
N ARG A 4 60.78 21.04 -35.76
CA ARG A 4 59.43 20.45 -35.72
C ARG A 4 59.09 20.21 -34.25
N ARG A 5 58.18 20.97 -33.65
CA ARG A 5 57.68 20.71 -32.29
C ARG A 5 56.85 19.43 -32.31
N LYS A 6 57.39 18.34 -31.79
CA LYS A 6 56.64 17.14 -31.41
C LYS A 6 55.79 17.47 -30.19
N THR A 7 54.47 17.38 -30.31
CA THR A 7 53.57 17.34 -29.15
C THR A 7 53.66 15.94 -28.52
N PRO A 8 53.81 15.81 -27.19
CA PRO A 8 53.75 14.51 -26.54
C PRO A 8 52.29 14.03 -26.49
N ASN A 9 52.06 12.81 -26.98
CA ASN A 9 50.79 12.12 -26.91
C ASN A 9 50.57 11.67 -25.45
N THR A 10 49.77 12.40 -24.68
CA THR A 10 49.33 12.00 -23.34
C THR A 10 48.04 11.21 -23.45
N THR A 11 48.16 9.87 -23.40
CA THR A 11 47.03 8.97 -23.16
C THR A 11 46.55 9.14 -21.70
N PRO A 12 45.24 9.26 -21.44
CA PRO A 12 44.73 9.31 -20.06
C PRO A 12 44.93 7.94 -19.38
N PRO A 13 45.26 7.90 -18.07
CA PRO A 13 45.42 6.65 -17.35
C PRO A 13 44.05 5.98 -17.17
N THR A 14 43.81 4.88 -17.89
CA THR A 14 42.68 3.98 -17.65
C THR A 14 42.91 3.18 -16.37
N MET A 15 42.55 3.75 -15.22
CA MET A 15 42.70 3.10 -13.90
C MET A 15 41.39 3.20 -13.10
N ASN A 16 40.37 2.40 -13.42
CA ASN A 16 39.35 2.01 -12.41
C ASN A 16 38.41 0.83 -12.75
N ASN A 17 38.81 -0.13 -13.59
CA ASN A 17 37.98 -1.34 -13.78
C ASN A 17 38.29 -2.44 -12.76
N ASN A 18 39.53 -2.50 -12.27
CA ASN A 18 39.99 -3.60 -11.41
C ASN A 18 39.48 -3.49 -9.95
N MET A 19 39.28 -2.27 -9.44
CA MET A 19 38.73 -2.08 -8.09
C MET A 19 37.23 -2.38 -8.04
N ASN A 20 36.51 -2.02 -9.10
CA ASN A 20 35.10 -2.37 -9.25
C ASN A 20 34.94 -3.89 -9.40
N GLU A 21 35.80 -4.59 -10.16
CA GLU A 21 35.77 -6.05 -10.28
C GLU A 21 36.15 -6.76 -8.97
N ARG A 22 37.21 -6.34 -8.27
CA ARG A 22 37.56 -6.93 -6.95
C ARG A 22 36.46 -6.75 -5.91
N VAL A 23 35.78 -5.60 -5.91
CA VAL A 23 34.65 -5.35 -5.00
C VAL A 23 33.42 -6.18 -5.42
N LYS A 24 33.16 -6.35 -6.72
CA LYS A 24 32.12 -7.26 -7.22
C LYS A 24 32.43 -8.71 -6.85
N GLN A 25 33.66 -9.19 -7.09
CA GLN A 25 34.12 -10.52 -6.71
C GLN A 25 33.99 -10.76 -5.20
N SER A 26 34.36 -9.77 -4.38
CA SER A 26 34.25 -9.86 -2.92
C SER A 26 32.78 -9.87 -2.45
N ALA A 27 31.91 -9.07 -3.08
CA ALA A 27 30.48 -9.10 -2.81
C ALA A 27 29.85 -10.44 -3.21
N VAL A 28 30.22 -10.99 -4.37
CA VAL A 28 29.77 -12.29 -4.86
C VAL A 28 30.27 -13.42 -3.95
N ALA A 29 31.53 -13.38 -3.51
CA ALA A 29 32.09 -14.35 -2.59
C ALA A 29 31.39 -14.30 -1.21
N ALA A 30 31.11 -13.11 -0.69
CA ALA A 30 30.34 -12.95 0.55
C ALA A 30 28.89 -13.43 0.41
N MET A 31 28.26 -13.23 -0.75
CA MET A 31 26.91 -13.73 -1.04
C MET A 31 26.89 -15.25 -1.12
N ARG A 32 27.85 -15.86 -1.83
CA ARG A 32 27.99 -17.32 -1.91
C ARG A 32 28.17 -17.94 -0.53
N SER A 33 29.08 -17.40 0.27
CA SER A 33 29.29 -17.85 1.65
C SER A 33 28.01 -17.77 2.51
N CYS A 34 27.15 -16.76 2.33
CA CYS A 34 25.88 -16.70 3.06
C CYS A 34 24.87 -17.75 2.56
N ILE A 35 24.83 -17.99 1.24
CA ILE A 35 23.96 -19.02 0.63
C ILE A 35 24.39 -20.41 1.10
N ASP A 36 25.69 -20.70 1.16
CA ASP A 36 26.22 -21.98 1.61
C ASP A 36 25.85 -22.24 3.08
N THR A 37 25.97 -21.23 3.96
CA THR A 37 25.54 -21.37 5.37
C THR A 37 24.03 -21.56 5.53
N LEU A 38 23.21 -21.03 4.60
CA LEU A 38 21.76 -21.24 4.62
C LEU A 38 21.40 -22.66 4.16
N SER A 39 22.10 -23.18 3.15
CA SER A 39 21.93 -24.56 2.67
C SER A 39 22.28 -25.58 3.75
N GLU A 40 23.32 -25.32 4.54
CA GLU A 40 23.74 -26.21 5.63
C GLU A 40 22.73 -26.23 6.80
N THR A 41 22.05 -25.11 7.07
CA THR A 41 20.97 -25.07 8.08
C THR A 41 19.65 -25.72 7.61
N ALA A 42 19.42 -25.86 6.30
CA ALA A 42 18.23 -26.53 5.77
C ALA A 42 18.27 -28.06 5.97
N SER A 43 19.47 -28.64 6.12
CA SER A 43 19.64 -30.07 6.40
C SER A 43 19.44 -30.42 7.89
N ILE A 44 19.50 -29.45 8.81
CA ILE A 44 19.37 -29.69 10.26
C ILE A 44 17.89 -29.73 10.70
N THR A 45 16.96 -29.23 9.90
CA THR A 45 15.54 -29.11 10.27
C THR A 45 14.69 -30.37 10.07
N GLN A 46 15.26 -31.50 9.61
CA GLN A 46 14.47 -32.74 9.41
C GLN A 46 14.21 -33.56 10.69
N SER A 47 14.71 -33.17 11.87
CA SER A 47 14.58 -34.00 13.09
C SER A 47 13.69 -33.45 14.21
N SER A 48 12.87 -32.41 14.00
CA SER A 48 11.92 -31.99 15.04
C SER A 48 10.66 -31.35 14.47
N VAL A 49 9.75 -32.21 13.98
CA VAL A 49 8.32 -31.88 13.87
C VAL A 49 7.57 -33.11 14.38
N LEU A 50 7.03 -33.03 15.60
CA LEU A 50 5.98 -33.93 16.07
C LEU A 50 4.67 -33.13 16.20
N PRO A 51 3.51 -33.69 15.82
CA PRO A 51 2.23 -33.01 15.91
C PRO A 51 1.70 -32.99 17.35
N HIS A 52 1.05 -31.88 17.68
CA HIS A 52 0.36 -31.61 18.94
C HIS A 52 -0.97 -32.37 19.00
N ASP A 53 -1.03 -33.48 19.74
CA ASP A 53 -2.28 -34.11 20.16
C ASP A 53 -2.60 -33.74 21.61
N VAL A 54 -3.85 -33.35 21.83
CA VAL A 54 -4.40 -32.94 23.13
C VAL A 54 -4.85 -34.16 23.93
N SER A 55 -4.22 -34.42 25.08
CA SER A 55 -4.84 -35.18 26.16
C SER A 55 -4.20 -34.84 27.51
N SER A 56 -5.05 -34.52 28.47
CA SER A 56 -4.77 -34.07 29.83
C SER A 56 -4.04 -35.11 30.67
N SER A 57 -3.06 -34.70 31.46
CA SER A 57 -2.76 -35.27 32.79
C SER A 57 -1.79 -34.37 33.56
N ASP A 58 -2.13 -34.14 34.82
CA ASP A 58 -1.44 -33.29 35.78
C ASP A 58 -0.05 -33.84 36.16
N THR A 59 0.97 -32.98 36.08
CA THR A 59 2.13 -32.98 36.99
C THR A 59 2.74 -31.58 37.00
N GLU A 60 2.79 -30.99 38.18
CA GLU A 60 3.54 -29.76 38.48
C GLU A 60 5.04 -30.00 38.25
N ASP A 61 5.65 -29.23 37.36
CA ASP A 61 7.09 -29.03 37.37
C ASP A 61 7.43 -27.60 36.93
N ASP A 62 8.35 -27.03 37.68
CA ASP A 62 8.66 -25.62 37.87
C ASP A 62 9.25 -24.98 36.59
N HIS A 63 8.38 -24.54 35.68
CA HIS A 63 8.80 -23.74 34.52
C HIS A 63 9.04 -22.29 34.94
N ALA A 64 10.27 -22.05 35.41
CA ALA A 64 10.86 -20.72 35.43
C ALA A 64 10.58 -20.04 34.09
N TYR A 65 9.76 -18.99 34.11
CA TYR A 65 9.59 -18.05 33.01
C TYR A 65 10.92 -17.32 32.83
N ALA A 66 11.87 -17.97 32.16
CA ALA A 66 13.03 -17.31 31.61
C ALA A 66 12.51 -16.35 30.57
N CYS A 67 12.42 -15.08 30.97
CA CYS A 67 12.23 -13.94 30.08
C CYS A 67 13.19 -14.12 28.90
N GLN A 68 12.60 -14.49 27.76
CA GLN A 68 13.32 -14.82 26.54
C GLN A 68 14.20 -13.63 26.19
N ASP A 69 15.50 -13.84 26.32
CA ASP A 69 16.53 -12.84 26.13
C ASP A 69 16.31 -12.10 24.80
N VAL A 70 15.83 -10.85 24.91
CA VAL A 70 15.66 -9.89 23.81
C VAL A 70 17.00 -9.53 23.14
N SER A 71 18.11 -10.16 23.55
CA SER A 71 19.47 -9.86 23.09
C SER A 71 20.18 -11.00 22.35
N SER A 72 19.62 -12.21 22.24
CA SER A 72 20.33 -13.33 21.58
C SER A 72 19.94 -13.53 20.11
N LEU A 73 20.36 -12.60 19.24
CA LEU A 73 20.31 -12.82 17.79
C LEU A 73 21.23 -14.01 17.41
N THR A 74 20.64 -15.04 16.81
CA THR A 74 21.39 -16.20 16.25
C THR A 74 22.42 -15.74 15.21
N SER A 75 23.43 -16.58 14.93
CA SER A 75 24.45 -16.30 13.91
C SER A 75 23.83 -16.05 12.53
N ALA A 76 22.77 -16.77 12.19
CA ALA A 76 21.99 -16.58 10.97
C ALA A 76 21.35 -15.18 10.90
N HIS A 77 20.69 -14.73 11.98
CA HIS A 77 20.11 -13.37 12.02
C HIS A 77 21.18 -12.29 11.90
N LYS A 78 22.32 -12.45 12.59
CA LYS A 78 23.46 -11.53 12.50
C LYS A 78 24.02 -11.46 11.07
N ASN A 79 24.11 -12.59 10.38
CA ASN A 79 24.54 -12.65 8.99
C ASN A 79 23.51 -12.01 8.04
N ALA A 80 22.22 -12.27 8.22
CA ALA A 80 21.14 -11.65 7.45
C ALA A 80 21.14 -10.11 7.62
N ILE A 81 21.29 -9.62 8.85
CA ILE A 81 21.40 -8.18 9.13
C ILE A 81 22.64 -7.59 8.43
N ARG A 82 23.80 -8.27 8.49
CA ARG A 82 25.03 -7.82 7.81
C ARG A 82 24.84 -7.77 6.29
N PHE A 83 24.16 -8.77 5.73
CA PHE A 83 23.82 -8.81 4.31
C PHE A 83 22.90 -7.65 3.92
N MET A 84 21.79 -7.44 4.64
CA MET A 84 20.88 -6.31 4.39
C MET A 84 21.59 -4.95 4.48
N ARG A 85 22.47 -4.77 5.47
CA ARG A 85 23.28 -3.55 5.60
C ARG A 85 24.22 -3.37 4.41
N LYS A 86 24.92 -4.42 3.97
CA LYS A 86 25.77 -4.37 2.76
C LYS A 86 24.95 -4.07 1.50
N ALA A 87 23.78 -4.68 1.34
CA ALA A 87 22.88 -4.43 0.21
C ALA A 87 22.41 -2.96 0.17
N LYS A 88 21.91 -2.44 1.31
CA LYS A 88 21.53 -1.03 1.45
C LYS A 88 22.71 -0.09 1.17
N TYR A 89 23.91 -0.41 1.67
CA TYR A 89 25.13 0.35 1.40
C TYR A 89 25.49 0.37 -0.08
N PHE A 90 25.40 -0.76 -0.80
CA PHE A 90 25.70 -0.80 -2.23
C PHE A 90 24.68 -0.02 -3.06
N VAL A 91 23.39 -0.07 -2.70
CA VAL A 91 22.36 0.78 -3.33
C VAL A 91 22.66 2.25 -3.07
N ALA A 92 22.96 2.63 -1.82
CA ALA A 92 23.32 4.01 -1.47
C ALA A 92 24.59 4.48 -2.21
N ARG A 93 25.61 3.63 -2.30
CA ARG A 93 26.84 3.92 -3.05
C ARG A 93 26.59 4.10 -4.54
N ARG A 94 25.70 3.30 -5.15
CA ARG A 94 25.29 3.48 -6.55
C ARG A 94 24.57 4.82 -6.74
N LYS A 95 23.57 5.10 -5.90
CA LYS A 95 22.81 6.36 -5.92
C LYS A 95 23.70 7.58 -5.69
N PHE A 96 24.69 7.49 -4.80
CA PHE A 96 25.64 8.57 -4.55
C PHE A 96 26.54 8.84 -5.76
N ARG A 97 27.08 7.78 -6.39
CA ARG A 97 27.86 7.94 -7.63
C ARG A 97 27.03 8.49 -8.78
N GLU A 98 25.76 8.13 -8.84
CA GLU A 98 24.79 8.65 -9.81
C GLU A 98 24.47 10.12 -9.59
N ALA A 99 24.26 10.54 -8.34
CA ALA A 99 24.01 11.94 -7.98
C ALA A 99 25.21 12.87 -8.24
N LEU A 100 26.43 12.32 -8.33
CA LEU A 100 27.62 13.08 -8.68
C LEU A 100 27.85 13.19 -10.19
N ARG A 101 27.11 12.45 -11.02
CA ARG A 101 27.17 12.62 -12.47
C ARG A 101 26.49 13.96 -12.82
N PRO A 102 27.08 14.77 -13.71
CA PRO A 102 26.40 15.96 -14.21
C PRO A 102 25.14 15.54 -14.97
N TYR A 103 24.06 16.31 -14.81
CA TYR A 103 22.81 16.09 -15.51
C TYR A 103 22.98 16.26 -17.02
N ASP A 104 22.47 15.30 -17.81
CA ASP A 104 22.36 15.39 -19.27
C ASP A 104 20.91 15.72 -19.67
N VAL A 105 20.72 16.20 -20.90
CA VAL A 105 19.40 16.49 -21.49
C VAL A 105 18.48 15.27 -21.39
N THR A 106 19.03 14.06 -21.48
CA THR A 106 18.30 12.81 -21.28
C THR A 106 17.66 12.73 -19.90
N ASP A 107 18.35 13.13 -18.84
CA ASP A 107 17.83 13.12 -17.46
C ASP A 107 16.64 14.08 -17.31
N VAL A 108 16.71 15.23 -17.99
CA VAL A 108 15.63 16.23 -18.00
C VAL A 108 14.39 15.67 -18.70
N ILE A 109 14.58 15.01 -19.84
CA ILE A 109 13.48 14.40 -20.61
C ILE A 109 12.86 13.24 -19.82
N GLU A 110 13.68 12.40 -19.20
CA GLU A 110 13.21 11.25 -18.42
C GLU A 110 12.47 11.68 -17.14
N GLN A 111 12.97 12.72 -16.47
CA GLN A 111 12.29 13.31 -15.33
C GLN A 111 10.92 13.87 -15.72
N TYR A 112 10.85 14.62 -16.83
CA TYR A 112 9.59 15.18 -17.31
C TYR A 112 8.60 14.09 -17.74
N SER A 113 9.07 13.05 -18.43
CA SER A 113 8.21 11.94 -18.85
C SER A 113 7.66 11.16 -17.65
N THR A 114 8.48 10.89 -16.63
CA THR A 114 8.06 10.25 -15.38
C THR A 114 7.09 11.12 -14.60
N GLY A 115 7.37 12.44 -14.49
CA GLY A 115 6.50 13.40 -13.81
C GLY A 115 5.11 13.50 -14.46
N ASN A 116 5.07 13.49 -15.80
CA ASN A 116 3.79 13.51 -16.53
C ASN A 116 2.98 12.24 -16.28
N VAL A 117 3.62 11.07 -16.28
CA VAL A 117 2.92 9.80 -15.97
C VAL A 117 2.38 9.80 -14.55
N ASP A 118 3.15 10.26 -13.55
CA ASP A 118 2.68 10.39 -12.16
C ASP A 118 1.49 11.35 -12.04
N MET A 119 1.59 12.53 -12.69
CA MET A 119 0.51 13.51 -12.70
C MET A 119 -0.77 12.95 -13.32
N LEU A 120 -0.66 12.26 -14.47
CA LEU A 120 -1.80 11.61 -15.13
C LEU A 120 -2.39 10.48 -14.27
N ALA A 121 -1.57 9.68 -13.60
CA ALA A 121 -2.03 8.62 -12.71
C ALA A 121 -2.83 9.19 -11.52
N ARG A 122 -2.34 10.27 -10.90
CA ARG A 122 -3.06 10.98 -9.83
C ARG A 122 -4.38 11.57 -10.33
N MET A 123 -4.38 12.18 -11.52
CA MET A 123 -5.60 12.71 -12.13
C MET A 123 -6.64 11.61 -12.38
N LYS A 124 -6.22 10.47 -12.94
CA LYS A 124 -7.10 9.30 -13.14
C LYS A 124 -7.64 8.73 -11.83
N TYR A 125 -6.82 8.70 -10.79
CA TYR A 125 -7.26 8.26 -9.47
C TYR A 125 -8.34 9.19 -8.90
N LEU A 126 -8.16 10.51 -9.03
CA LEU A 126 -9.17 11.49 -8.61
C LEU A 126 -10.46 11.34 -9.42
N GLN A 127 -10.37 11.17 -10.74
CA GLN A 127 -11.53 10.89 -11.60
C GLN A 127 -12.28 9.65 -11.13
N LEU A 128 -11.58 8.52 -10.91
CA LEU A 128 -12.21 7.28 -10.45
C LEU A 128 -12.91 7.45 -9.09
N ARG A 129 -12.30 8.20 -8.16
CA ARG A 129 -12.91 8.51 -6.87
C ARG A 129 -14.15 9.37 -7.01
N LEU A 130 -14.11 10.39 -7.86
CA LEU A 130 -15.25 11.24 -8.15
C LEU A 130 -16.38 10.44 -8.78
N ASP A 131 -16.08 9.59 -9.76
CA ASP A 131 -17.06 8.72 -10.40
C ASP A 131 -17.71 7.77 -9.39
N LYS A 132 -16.93 7.24 -8.44
CA LYS A 132 -17.44 6.39 -7.36
C LYS A 132 -18.35 7.15 -6.39
N VAL A 133 -17.97 8.37 -6.00
CA VAL A 133 -18.73 9.19 -5.04
C VAL A 133 -19.99 9.74 -5.67
N LEU A 134 -19.91 10.26 -6.90
CA LEU A 134 -21.05 10.84 -7.60
C LEU A 134 -22.01 9.76 -8.09
N GLY A 135 -21.47 8.61 -8.50
CA GLY A 135 -22.18 7.56 -9.20
C GLY A 135 -21.92 7.71 -10.68
N SER A 136 -21.26 6.71 -11.29
CA SER A 136 -21.05 6.72 -12.74
C SER A 136 -22.38 6.34 -13.41
N SER A 137 -22.87 7.20 -14.30
CA SER A 137 -24.07 6.96 -15.12
C SER A 137 -23.98 5.70 -16.00
N LYS A 138 -22.82 5.04 -16.08
CA LYS A 138 -22.54 3.98 -17.05
C LYS A 138 -22.84 2.56 -16.56
N THR A 139 -23.06 2.35 -15.25
CA THR A 139 -23.37 1.01 -14.72
C THR A 139 -24.57 1.08 -13.77
N ALA A 140 -25.65 0.38 -14.12
CA ALA A 140 -26.88 0.30 -13.32
C ALA A 140 -26.61 -0.19 -11.89
N ASP A 141 -25.60 -1.05 -11.71
CA ASP A 141 -25.14 -1.57 -10.41
C ASP A 141 -24.64 -0.48 -9.45
N SER A 142 -24.29 0.71 -9.96
CA SER A 142 -23.86 1.83 -9.12
C SER A 142 -24.99 2.28 -8.18
N TYR A 143 -26.25 2.23 -8.64
CA TYR A 143 -27.41 2.68 -7.89
C TYR A 143 -27.79 1.74 -6.75
N GLU A 144 -27.60 0.43 -6.91
CA GLU A 144 -27.95 -0.57 -5.89
C GLU A 144 -26.98 -0.58 -4.71
N SER A 145 -25.69 -0.31 -4.96
CA SER A 145 -24.66 -0.36 -3.91
C SER A 145 -24.90 0.61 -2.73
N GLY A 146 -25.68 1.69 -2.94
CA GLY A 146 -25.90 2.73 -1.92
C GLY A 146 -24.66 3.55 -1.56
N LEU A 147 -23.51 3.28 -2.19
CA LEU A 147 -22.24 3.93 -1.91
C LEU A 147 -22.12 5.31 -2.57
N SER A 148 -22.79 5.50 -3.72
CA SER A 148 -22.75 6.77 -4.44
C SER A 148 -23.77 7.78 -3.92
N LEU A 149 -23.55 9.05 -4.23
CA LEU A 149 -24.48 10.13 -3.95
C LEU A 149 -25.77 9.96 -4.76
N ALA A 150 -25.67 9.63 -6.05
CA ALA A 150 -26.84 9.39 -6.91
C ALA A 150 -27.74 8.27 -6.36
N SER A 151 -27.16 7.15 -5.91
CA SER A 151 -27.89 6.05 -5.26
C SER A 151 -28.67 6.51 -4.03
N ARG A 152 -28.06 7.36 -3.21
CA ARG A 152 -28.66 7.87 -1.97
C ARG A 152 -29.75 8.89 -2.26
N ILE A 153 -29.58 9.75 -3.27
CA ILE A 153 -30.60 10.70 -3.73
C ILE A 153 -31.86 9.95 -4.18
N VAL A 154 -31.73 8.94 -5.05
CA VAL A 154 -32.87 8.15 -5.53
C VAL A 154 -33.63 7.48 -4.37
N LYS A 155 -32.92 7.01 -3.34
CA LYS A 155 -33.55 6.45 -2.14
C LYS A 155 -34.34 7.50 -1.37
N ILE A 156 -33.80 8.71 -1.21
CA ILE A 156 -34.48 9.81 -0.55
C ILE A 156 -35.72 10.24 -1.34
N GLU A 157 -35.63 10.35 -2.67
CA GLU A 157 -36.76 10.70 -3.54
C GLU A 157 -37.93 9.73 -3.35
N ARG A 158 -37.68 8.42 -3.40
CA ARG A 158 -38.71 7.40 -3.15
C ARG A 158 -39.31 7.48 -1.74
N GLN A 159 -38.49 7.81 -0.73
CA GLN A 159 -38.97 8.02 0.63
C GLN A 159 -39.88 9.25 0.74
N VAL A 160 -39.52 10.34 0.04
CA VAL A 160 -40.33 11.57 -0.03
C VAL A 160 -41.67 11.30 -0.72
N GLU A 161 -41.70 10.57 -1.83
CA GLU A 161 -42.96 10.14 -2.47
C GLU A 161 -43.84 9.32 -1.51
N GLY A 162 -43.22 8.41 -0.74
CA GLY A 162 -43.93 7.64 0.27
C GLY A 162 -44.46 8.49 1.44
N LEU A 163 -43.82 9.61 1.76
CA LEU A 163 -44.32 10.58 2.74
C LEU A 163 -45.49 11.38 2.17
N ASP A 164 -45.43 11.78 0.90
CA ASP A 164 -46.48 12.52 0.22
C ASP A 164 -47.82 11.77 0.27
N VAL A 165 -47.79 10.47 -0.09
CA VAL A 165 -48.97 9.59 0.00
C VAL A 165 -49.50 9.43 1.43
N LYS A 166 -48.61 9.45 2.45
CA LYS A 166 -49.03 9.35 3.86
C LYS A 166 -49.67 10.66 4.33
N VAL A 167 -49.14 11.80 3.91
CA VAL A 167 -49.70 13.12 4.19
C VAL A 167 -51.09 13.25 3.56
N ASP A 168 -51.26 12.83 2.31
CA ASP A 168 -52.57 12.81 1.64
C ASP A 168 -53.61 11.98 2.39
N LYS A 169 -53.20 10.79 2.86
CA LYS A 169 -54.08 9.93 3.69
C LYS A 169 -54.48 10.61 4.99
N LEU A 170 -53.55 11.30 5.66
CA LEU A 170 -53.85 12.07 6.87
C LEU A 170 -54.80 13.22 6.58
N CYS A 171 -54.62 13.95 5.47
CA CYS A 171 -55.54 14.99 5.03
C CYS A 171 -56.95 14.44 4.77
N GLN A 172 -57.07 13.30 4.09
CA GLN A 172 -58.36 12.63 3.86
C GLN A 172 -59.03 12.22 5.18
N LEU A 173 -58.28 11.61 6.10
CA LEU A 173 -58.80 11.22 7.42
C LEU A 173 -59.25 12.46 8.22
N ALA A 174 -58.46 13.53 8.21
CA ALA A 174 -58.82 14.78 8.89
C ALA A 174 -60.11 15.40 8.30
N ASN A 175 -60.25 15.43 6.98
CA ASN A 175 -61.47 15.89 6.32
C ASN A 175 -62.68 15.01 6.67
N ASN A 176 -62.51 13.69 6.67
CA ASN A 176 -63.57 12.76 7.07
C ASN A 176 -64.01 12.98 8.54
N VAL A 177 -63.08 13.30 9.45
CA VAL A 177 -63.42 13.64 10.84
C VAL A 177 -64.13 14.98 10.94
N LEU A 178 -63.73 15.98 10.15
CA LEU A 178 -64.39 17.28 10.10
C LEU A 178 -65.81 17.18 9.52
N GLU A 179 -66.00 16.36 8.49
CA GLU A 179 -67.30 16.14 7.85
C GLU A 179 -68.24 15.30 8.73
N ASN A 180 -67.72 14.32 9.47
CA ASN A 180 -68.48 13.52 10.44
C ASN A 180 -68.60 14.17 11.83
N ARG A 181 -68.16 15.41 12.02
CA ARG A 181 -68.33 16.13 13.29
C ARG A 181 -69.84 16.35 13.51
N PRO A 182 -70.46 15.76 14.55
CA PRO A 182 -71.88 15.97 14.80
C PRO A 182 -72.12 17.46 15.02
N ARG A 183 -72.96 18.08 14.19
CA ARG A 183 -73.49 19.42 14.46
C ARG A 183 -74.30 19.30 15.74
N HIS A 184 -73.69 19.60 16.88
CA HIS A 184 -74.40 19.68 18.14
C HIS A 184 -75.43 20.79 17.96
N SER A 185 -76.70 20.40 17.78
CA SER A 185 -77.83 21.30 17.78
C SER A 185 -77.83 22.02 19.13
N SER A 186 -77.51 23.31 19.10
CA SER A 186 -77.86 24.19 20.20
C SER A 186 -79.36 24.39 20.13
N SER A 187 -80.10 23.50 20.78
CA SER A 187 -81.47 23.72 21.20
C SER A 187 -81.47 23.78 22.73
N ARG A 188 -81.14 24.95 23.29
CA ARG A 188 -81.65 25.38 24.60
C ARG A 188 -82.82 26.32 24.29
N GLU A 189 -84.05 25.84 24.33
CA GLU A 189 -84.91 25.70 25.51
C GLU A 189 -85.62 27.03 25.84
N LYS A 190 -86.93 27.02 25.53
CA LYS A 190 -88.08 27.78 26.06
C LYS A 190 -88.04 29.31 26.07
#